data_AF-A0A2K2TZN5-F1
#
_entry.id   AF-A0A2K2TZN5-F1
#
_cell.length_a   1.000
_cell.length_b   1.000
_cell.length_c   1.000
_cell.angle_alpha   90.00
_cell.angle_beta   90.00
_cell.angle_gamma   90.00
#
_symmetry.space_group_name_H-M   'P 1'
#
loop_
_entity.id
_entity.type
_entity.pdbx_description
1 polymer ?
#
loop_
_entity_poly.entity_id
_entity_poly.type
_entity_poly.pdbx_seq_one_letter_code
_entity_poly.pdbx_strand_id
1 'polypeptide(L)'
;MKKRYKFFVAMLALTLSMSTTAFAGTWKQEADGWWWQNDDGSYPQSGWQWIDGNNDGVAESYYFNENGYLLTNTTTPDGYTVNEDGAWTVNGVVQQKDMRPGTDGGGTVLDGAQLYLEASKKNSQLSSMAATSIVNANMTMDGQTVPASMTLDMKFKDLNQGSMKYLVNARTIMTGLSMDSTMFYTDGYCYIDMMGQKQKVAMDLDSMTQTIENALETGGKAGFMQNVSVSDDGNGNKVVSYTSDISGMGDYLQNMYDQMGMEVNSISLKNMNATAVINPEGYIVSENINMSMSFGVLDKVMDADMNMQMNYTNIGQPVYFTLPSTEGYVEAGAVQ
;
A
#
# COMPACT_ATOMS: atom_id res chain seq x y z
N MET A 1 18.91 -12.25 -61.37
CA MET A 1 19.07 -11.04 -62.22
C MET A 1 18.17 -9.93 -61.70
N LYS A 2 18.72 -8.71 -61.63
CA LYS A 2 18.10 -7.46 -61.15
C LYS A 2 17.03 -6.93 -62.12
N LYS A 3 16.14 -6.07 -61.58
CA LYS A 3 15.56 -4.78 -62.10
C LYS A 3 14.12 -4.66 -61.57
N ARG A 4 13.70 -3.86 -60.57
CA ARG A 4 13.80 -2.40 -60.25
C ARG A 4 13.47 -1.47 -61.41
N TYR A 5 12.77 -0.37 -61.10
CA TYR A 5 12.44 0.86 -61.86
C TYR A 5 11.26 0.73 -62.86
N LYS A 6 10.23 1.59 -62.96
CA LYS A 6 9.83 2.91 -62.41
C LYS A 6 8.33 3.07 -62.80
N PHE A 7 7.42 3.43 -61.89
CA PHE A 7 6.86 4.79 -61.71
C PHE A 7 6.11 5.33 -62.96
N PHE A 8 4.87 5.87 -62.96
CA PHE A 8 4.00 6.44 -61.92
C PHE A 8 2.61 6.81 -62.53
N VAL A 9 1.63 7.09 -61.65
CA VAL A 9 0.34 7.80 -61.86
C VAL A 9 -0.91 6.95 -62.19
N ALA A 10 -1.53 6.41 -61.14
CA ALA A 10 -2.96 6.57 -60.85
C ALA A 10 -3.23 6.24 -59.36
N MET A 11 -2.66 7.07 -58.48
CA MET A 11 -3.21 7.32 -57.14
C MET A 11 -4.58 8.01 -57.31
N LEU A 12 -5.62 7.53 -56.62
CA LEU A 12 -6.65 8.34 -55.93
C LEU A 12 -7.88 7.47 -55.59
N ALA A 13 -7.72 6.58 -54.60
CA ALA A 13 -8.76 6.17 -53.64
C ALA A 13 -8.20 5.04 -52.77
N LEU A 14 -8.27 5.20 -51.45
CA LEU A 14 -7.97 4.21 -50.39
C LEU A 14 -6.52 4.06 -49.89
N THR A 15 -5.72 5.13 -49.94
CA THR A 15 -4.62 5.31 -48.98
C THR A 15 -4.67 6.70 -48.36
N LEU A 16 -5.62 6.90 -47.45
CA LEU A 16 -5.62 7.91 -46.39
C LEU A 16 -6.49 7.36 -45.25
N SER A 17 -6.03 7.49 -44.01
CA SER A 17 -6.51 6.88 -42.74
C SER A 17 -6.18 5.39 -42.63
N MET A 18 -5.25 4.94 -41.79
CA MET A 18 -5.08 5.27 -40.38
C MET A 18 -3.61 5.50 -40.05
N SER A 19 -3.22 6.78 -39.92
CA SER A 19 -2.19 7.13 -38.94
C SER A 19 -2.87 6.93 -37.59
N THR A 20 -2.39 6.03 -36.74
CA THR A 20 -2.70 6.15 -35.31
C THR A 20 -2.08 7.48 -34.88
N THR A 21 -2.90 8.51 -34.78
CA THR A 21 -2.54 9.70 -34.01
C THR A 21 -2.24 9.21 -32.62
N ALA A 22 -0.97 9.28 -32.20
CA ALA A 22 -0.66 9.30 -30.78
C ALA A 22 -1.39 10.53 -30.25
N PHE A 23 -2.36 10.31 -29.36
CA PHE A 23 -3.10 11.39 -28.73
C PHE A 23 -2.14 12.14 -27.83
N ALA A 24 -1.65 13.30 -28.28
CA ALA A 24 -0.71 14.13 -27.54
C ALA A 24 -1.39 15.46 -27.26
N GLY A 25 -2.19 15.49 -26.20
CA GLY A 25 -2.77 16.74 -25.70
C GLY A 25 -1.69 17.78 -25.31
N THR A 26 -2.10 18.96 -24.89
CA THR A 26 -1.17 20.05 -24.56
C THR A 26 -1.59 20.77 -23.28
N TRP A 27 -0.61 21.05 -22.43
CA TRP A 27 -0.78 21.92 -21.27
C TRP A 27 -1.13 23.34 -21.70
N LYS A 28 -2.19 23.88 -21.12
CA LYS A 28 -2.67 25.26 -21.29
C LYS A 28 -2.66 25.94 -19.93
N GLN A 29 -2.43 27.24 -19.93
CA GLN A 29 -2.45 28.05 -18.72
C GLN A 29 -3.39 29.24 -18.92
N GLU A 30 -4.30 29.41 -17.97
CA GLU A 30 -5.20 30.56 -17.88
C GLU A 30 -5.10 31.21 -16.50
N ALA A 31 -5.87 32.28 -16.26
CA ALA A 31 -5.83 33.03 -15.00
C ALA A 31 -6.16 32.15 -13.78
N ASP A 32 -6.97 31.12 -13.97
CA ASP A 32 -7.46 30.23 -12.92
C ASP A 32 -6.59 28.97 -12.72
N GLY A 33 -5.55 28.76 -13.55
CA GLY A 33 -4.60 27.65 -13.40
C GLY A 33 -4.22 26.94 -14.69
N TRP A 34 -3.49 25.83 -14.55
CA TRP A 34 -3.15 24.93 -15.65
C TRP A 34 -4.31 24.00 -15.99
N TRP A 35 -4.49 23.66 -17.26
CA TRP A 35 -5.45 22.65 -17.73
C TRP A 35 -4.86 21.87 -18.92
N TRP A 36 -5.42 20.70 -19.22
CA TRP A 36 -4.93 19.84 -20.30
C TRP A 36 -5.94 19.77 -21.44
N GLN A 37 -5.52 20.12 -22.65
CA GLN A 37 -6.36 20.01 -23.85
C GLN A 37 -5.98 18.75 -24.64
N ASN A 38 -6.90 17.81 -24.81
CA ASN A 38 -6.74 16.68 -25.72
C ASN A 38 -6.78 17.16 -27.19
N ASP A 39 -6.24 16.36 -28.11
CA ASP A 39 -6.20 16.67 -29.55
C ASP A 39 -7.57 16.88 -30.20
N ASP A 40 -8.61 16.23 -29.66
CA ASP A 40 -9.99 16.39 -30.10
C ASP A 40 -10.67 17.66 -29.55
N GLY A 41 -9.92 18.46 -28.79
CA GLY A 41 -10.39 19.69 -28.13
C GLY A 41 -11.10 19.45 -26.80
N SER A 42 -11.32 18.19 -26.40
CA SER A 42 -11.83 17.85 -25.07
C SER A 42 -10.79 18.10 -23.98
N TYR A 43 -11.21 18.08 -22.73
CA TYR A 43 -10.33 18.23 -21.57
C TYR A 43 -10.87 17.43 -20.38
N PRO A 44 -9.99 16.91 -19.51
CA PRO A 44 -10.41 16.18 -18.32
C PRO A 44 -11.09 17.12 -17.31
N GLN A 45 -12.12 16.62 -16.65
CA GLN A 45 -12.85 17.30 -15.58
C GLN A 45 -13.18 16.29 -14.48
N SER A 46 -13.13 16.72 -13.23
CA SER A 46 -13.50 15.92 -12.05
C SER A 46 -12.83 14.54 -11.99
N GLY A 47 -11.51 14.47 -12.21
CA GLY A 47 -10.84 13.18 -12.15
C GLY A 47 -9.36 13.18 -12.53
N TRP A 48 -8.78 11.99 -12.45
CA TRP A 48 -7.39 11.70 -12.76
C TRP A 48 -7.16 11.47 -14.26
N GLN A 49 -6.05 11.97 -14.78
CA GLN A 49 -5.57 11.69 -16.14
C GLN A 49 -4.07 11.39 -16.12
N TRP A 50 -3.69 10.29 -16.75
CA TRP A 50 -2.29 10.01 -17.08
C TRP A 50 -1.91 10.82 -18.32
N ILE A 51 -0.90 11.67 -18.19
CA ILE A 51 -0.46 12.61 -19.21
C ILE A 51 1.06 12.47 -19.39
N ASP A 52 1.48 12.06 -20.58
CA ASP A 52 2.87 12.17 -21.05
C ASP A 52 3.07 13.59 -21.60
N GLY A 53 3.21 14.55 -20.68
CA GLY A 53 3.22 15.98 -21.01
C GLY A 53 4.51 16.45 -21.68
N ASN A 54 5.59 15.69 -21.50
CA ASN A 54 6.91 15.97 -22.05
C ASN A 54 7.24 15.10 -23.29
N ASN A 55 6.35 14.18 -23.67
CA ASN A 55 6.49 13.24 -24.77
C ASN A 55 7.76 12.36 -24.66
N ASP A 56 8.18 12.02 -23.44
CA ASP A 56 9.31 11.10 -23.22
C ASP A 56 8.89 9.62 -23.22
N GLY A 57 7.58 9.37 -23.33
CA GLY A 57 6.99 8.06 -23.30
C GLY A 57 6.61 7.58 -21.90
N VAL A 58 6.70 8.42 -20.88
CA VAL A 58 6.30 8.17 -19.50
C VAL A 58 5.27 9.23 -19.12
N ALA A 59 4.09 8.77 -18.69
CA ALA A 59 3.04 9.65 -18.21
C ALA A 59 3.08 9.79 -16.69
N GLU A 60 2.86 11.00 -16.20
CA GLU A 60 2.49 11.27 -14.81
C GLU A 60 0.97 11.35 -14.64
N SER A 61 0.47 11.14 -13.42
CA SER A 61 -0.97 11.24 -13.11
C SER A 61 -1.31 12.60 -12.51
N TYR A 62 -2.35 13.26 -13.03
CA TYR A 62 -2.77 14.61 -12.64
C TYR A 62 -4.26 14.65 -12.34
N TYR A 63 -4.67 15.39 -11.29
CA TYR A 63 -6.09 15.54 -10.94
C TYR A 63 -6.65 16.88 -11.41
N PHE A 64 -7.80 16.82 -12.09
CA PHE A 64 -8.51 17.99 -12.59
C PHE A 64 -9.80 18.21 -11.80
N ASN A 65 -10.05 19.45 -11.39
CA ASN A 65 -11.26 19.85 -10.68
C ASN A 65 -12.49 19.87 -11.60
N GLU A 66 -13.65 20.24 -11.06
CA GLU A 66 -14.94 20.27 -11.78
C GLU A 66 -14.93 21.19 -13.01
N ASN A 67 -14.07 22.21 -13.01
CA ASN A 67 -13.92 23.13 -14.13
C ASN A 67 -12.82 22.71 -15.11
N GLY A 68 -12.10 21.61 -14.83
CA GLY A 68 -11.03 21.09 -15.67
C GLY A 68 -9.65 21.70 -15.39
N TYR A 69 -9.47 22.39 -14.26
CA TYR A 69 -8.17 22.91 -13.86
C TYR A 69 -7.41 21.93 -12.97
N LEU A 70 -6.10 21.85 -13.21
CA LEU A 70 -5.14 21.06 -12.48
C LEU A 70 -5.08 21.50 -11.00
N LEU A 71 -5.11 20.52 -10.11
CA LEU A 71 -4.77 20.74 -8.70
C LEU A 71 -3.25 20.66 -8.51
N THR A 72 -2.68 21.59 -7.74
CA THR A 72 -1.24 21.66 -7.43
C THR A 72 -1.03 21.87 -5.94
N ASN A 73 0.01 21.26 -5.37
CA ASN A 73 0.44 21.40 -3.98
C ASN A 73 -0.71 21.26 -2.96
N THR A 74 -1.53 20.24 -3.13
CA THR A 74 -2.75 20.03 -2.34
C THR A 74 -3.09 18.55 -2.21
N THR A 75 -4.06 18.26 -1.36
CA THR A 75 -4.76 16.97 -1.34
C THR A 75 -5.98 17.05 -2.26
N THR A 76 -6.19 16.03 -3.07
CA THR A 76 -7.34 15.88 -3.97
C THR A 76 -8.60 15.49 -3.18
N PRO A 77 -9.83 15.67 -3.71
CA PRO A 77 -11.08 15.35 -3.00
C PRO A 77 -11.21 13.87 -2.56
N ASP A 78 -10.55 12.97 -3.28
CA ASP A 78 -10.46 11.53 -3.00
C ASP A 78 -9.28 11.15 -2.09
N GLY A 79 -8.53 12.13 -1.57
CA GLY A 79 -7.57 11.94 -0.49
C GLY A 79 -6.10 11.70 -0.90
N TYR A 80 -5.75 11.82 -2.17
CA TYR A 80 -4.35 11.67 -2.63
C TYR A 80 -3.62 13.02 -2.66
N THR A 81 -2.29 13.00 -2.63
CA THR A 81 -1.46 14.22 -2.62
C THR A 81 -0.84 14.48 -3.98
N VAL A 82 -0.92 15.72 -4.45
CA VAL A 82 -0.21 16.20 -5.65
C VAL A 82 0.90 17.19 -5.26
N ASN A 83 2.05 17.11 -5.92
CA ASN A 83 3.18 18.00 -5.66
C ASN A 83 2.96 19.41 -6.25
N GLU A 84 3.98 20.29 -6.15
CA GLU A 84 3.95 21.65 -6.70
C GLU A 84 3.69 21.71 -8.22
N ASP A 85 4.07 20.66 -8.95
CA ASP A 85 3.81 20.50 -10.39
C ASP A 85 2.44 19.88 -10.70
N GLY A 86 1.65 19.53 -9.66
CA GLY A 86 0.35 18.88 -9.77
C GLY A 86 0.40 17.38 -10.06
N ALA A 87 1.60 16.80 -10.11
CA ALA A 87 1.78 15.37 -10.30
C ALA A 87 1.42 14.61 -9.02
N TRP A 88 0.69 13.51 -9.17
CA TRP A 88 0.38 12.59 -8.08
C TRP A 88 1.65 12.09 -7.44
N THR A 89 1.71 12.19 -6.12
CA THR A 89 2.81 11.66 -5.33
C THR A 89 2.31 10.69 -4.27
N VAL A 90 3.14 9.68 -4.01
CA VAL A 90 3.05 8.83 -2.84
C VAL A 90 4.35 8.99 -2.09
N ASN A 91 4.30 9.53 -0.87
CA ASN A 91 5.48 9.86 -0.04
C ASN A 91 6.52 10.74 -0.76
N GLY A 92 6.07 11.72 -1.54
CA GLY A 92 6.95 12.62 -2.29
C GLY A 92 7.55 12.03 -3.56
N VAL A 93 7.25 10.77 -3.90
CA VAL A 93 7.67 10.14 -5.16
C VAL A 93 6.56 10.29 -6.20
N VAL A 94 6.89 10.89 -7.34
CA VAL A 94 5.98 11.07 -8.47
C VAL A 94 5.61 9.71 -9.07
N GLN A 95 4.31 9.49 -9.28
CA GLN A 95 3.80 8.27 -9.89
C GLN A 95 3.87 8.37 -11.41
N GLN A 96 4.45 7.35 -12.04
CA GLN A 96 4.75 7.32 -13.47
C GLN A 96 4.22 6.03 -14.13
N LYS A 97 3.86 6.12 -15.41
CA LYS A 97 3.37 5.02 -16.24
C LYS A 97 4.00 5.05 -17.62
N ASP A 98 4.68 3.99 -18.04
CA ASP A 98 5.25 3.90 -19.40
C ASP A 98 4.14 3.75 -20.46
N MET A 99 4.23 4.56 -21.53
CA MET A 99 3.23 4.71 -22.59
C MET A 99 3.80 4.40 -23.99
N ARG A 100 5.06 3.95 -24.13
CA ARG A 100 5.73 3.77 -25.44
C ARG A 100 5.19 2.55 -26.22
N PRO A 101 4.70 2.73 -27.46
CA PRO A 101 4.27 1.62 -28.30
C PRO A 101 5.49 0.88 -28.90
N GLY A 102 5.71 -0.37 -28.49
CA GLY A 102 6.74 -1.24 -29.08
C GLY A 102 8.02 -1.45 -28.27
N THR A 103 8.06 -1.02 -27.02
CA THR A 103 8.67 -1.82 -25.95
C THR A 103 7.55 -2.53 -25.22
N ASP A 104 7.00 -3.56 -25.86
CA ASP A 104 6.36 -4.65 -25.13
C ASP A 104 7.44 -5.36 -24.30
N GLY A 105 7.87 -4.72 -23.20
CA GLY A 105 7.95 -5.45 -21.95
C GLY A 105 6.50 -5.58 -21.49
N GLY A 106 5.87 -6.72 -21.77
CA GLY A 106 4.42 -6.89 -21.76
C GLY A 106 3.72 -6.38 -20.48
N GLY A 107 3.32 -5.12 -20.50
CA GLY A 107 2.51 -4.47 -19.46
C GLY A 107 1.06 -4.88 -19.56
N THR A 108 0.80 -6.16 -19.27
CA THR A 108 -0.44 -6.50 -18.57
C THR A 108 -0.28 -5.98 -17.13
N VAL A 109 -1.39 -5.80 -16.43
CA VAL A 109 -1.51 -5.47 -14.98
C VAL A 109 -0.75 -6.49 -14.06
N LEU A 110 0.12 -7.34 -14.63
CA LEU A 110 0.82 -8.46 -14.03
C LEU A 110 2.27 -8.18 -13.63
N ASP A 111 3.06 -7.25 -14.22
CA ASP A 111 4.50 -7.15 -13.89
C ASP A 111 4.77 -6.65 -12.45
N GLY A 112 4.23 -5.49 -12.07
CA GLY A 112 4.41 -4.96 -10.72
C GLY A 112 3.74 -5.79 -9.63
N ALA A 113 2.54 -6.31 -9.89
CA ALA A 113 1.82 -7.17 -8.95
C ALA A 113 2.56 -8.51 -8.76
N GLN A 114 3.04 -9.12 -9.85
CA GLN A 114 3.84 -10.34 -9.79
C GLN A 114 5.16 -10.09 -9.06
N LEU A 115 5.84 -8.98 -9.35
CA LEU A 115 7.07 -8.58 -8.67
C LEU A 115 6.86 -8.49 -7.15
N TYR A 116 5.78 -7.84 -6.70
CA TYR A 116 5.41 -7.79 -5.29
C TYR A 116 5.12 -9.19 -4.73
N LEU A 117 4.32 -10.01 -5.41
CA LEU A 117 3.96 -11.34 -4.93
C LEU A 117 5.15 -12.30 -4.84
N GLU A 118 6.08 -12.22 -5.78
CA GLU A 118 7.32 -12.99 -5.75
C GLU A 118 8.21 -12.56 -4.58
N ALA A 119 8.38 -11.26 -4.38
CA ALA A 119 9.15 -10.72 -3.26
C ALA A 119 8.51 -11.05 -1.91
N SER A 120 7.18 -10.93 -1.79
CA SER A 120 6.40 -11.29 -0.60
C SER A 120 6.52 -12.79 -0.29
N LYS A 121 6.38 -13.66 -1.30
CA LYS A 121 6.61 -15.10 -1.17
C LYS A 121 8.06 -15.41 -0.76
N LYS A 122 9.02 -14.61 -1.21
CA LYS A 122 10.42 -14.78 -0.82
C LYS A 122 10.65 -14.38 0.65
N ASN A 123 10.09 -13.27 1.10
CA ASN A 123 10.11 -12.86 2.50
C ASN A 123 9.42 -13.92 3.40
N SER A 124 8.31 -14.50 2.96
CA SER A 124 7.59 -15.51 3.74
C SER A 124 8.39 -16.80 3.94
N GLN A 125 9.42 -17.07 3.12
CA GLN A 125 10.31 -18.23 3.26
C GLN A 125 11.45 -18.01 4.27
N LEU A 126 11.60 -16.81 4.82
CA LEU A 126 12.62 -16.53 5.83
C LEU A 126 12.37 -17.38 7.09
N SER A 127 13.44 -17.89 7.69
CA SER A 127 13.39 -18.62 8.97
C SER A 127 13.46 -17.70 10.19
N SER A 128 13.83 -16.44 10.00
CA SER A 128 13.97 -15.41 11.03
C SER A 128 13.80 -14.03 10.40
N MET A 129 13.29 -13.08 11.16
CA MET A 129 13.03 -11.72 10.68
C MET A 129 13.15 -10.73 11.83
N ALA A 130 13.75 -9.57 11.57
CA ALA A 130 13.70 -8.43 12.46
C ALA A 130 13.12 -7.25 11.70
N ALA A 131 12.28 -6.45 12.35
CA ALA A 131 11.67 -5.30 11.70
C ALA A 131 11.40 -4.20 12.71
N THR A 132 11.42 -2.96 12.23
CA THR A 132 10.91 -1.81 12.98
C THR A 132 9.70 -1.24 12.25
N SER A 133 8.69 -0.83 13.02
CA SER A 133 7.53 -0.14 12.46
C SER A 133 7.28 1.17 13.18
N ILE A 134 6.92 2.20 12.43
CA ILE A 134 6.35 3.44 12.98
C ILE A 134 4.94 3.55 12.43
N VAL A 135 3.96 3.60 13.31
CA VAL A 135 2.55 3.81 12.99
C VAL A 135 2.17 5.19 13.51
N ASN A 136 1.74 6.08 12.63
CA ASN A 136 1.14 7.36 12.99
C ASN A 136 -0.34 7.29 12.67
N ALA A 137 -1.18 7.67 13.61
CA ALA A 137 -2.63 7.65 13.46
C ALA A 137 -3.23 8.98 13.91
N ASN A 138 -4.14 9.52 13.12
CA ASN A 138 -5.03 10.60 13.53
C ASN A 138 -6.42 10.01 13.76
N MET A 139 -6.83 9.94 15.02
CA MET A 139 -8.16 9.42 15.39
C MET A 139 -9.12 10.58 15.56
N THR A 140 -10.23 10.57 14.83
CA THR A 140 -11.25 11.62 14.88
C THR A 140 -12.56 11.06 15.43
N MET A 141 -13.08 11.71 16.48
CA MET A 141 -14.38 11.40 17.08
C MET A 141 -15.05 12.71 17.50
N ASP A 142 -16.35 12.87 17.20
CA ASP A 142 -17.13 14.09 17.49
C ASP A 142 -16.46 15.39 17.01
N GLY A 143 -15.74 15.33 15.88
CA GLY A 143 -15.02 16.47 15.31
C GLY A 143 -13.71 16.85 16.01
N GLN A 144 -13.28 16.08 17.03
CA GLN A 144 -11.98 16.23 17.67
C GLN A 144 -11.00 15.19 17.14
N THR A 145 -9.81 15.65 16.72
CA THR A 145 -8.73 14.78 16.26
C THR A 145 -7.66 14.62 17.34
N VAL A 146 -7.34 13.38 17.67
CA VAL A 146 -6.30 12.99 18.62
C VAL A 146 -5.21 12.24 17.87
N PRO A 147 -3.99 12.81 17.77
CA PRO A 147 -2.86 12.09 17.18
C PRO A 147 -2.34 11.03 18.16
N ALA A 148 -1.98 9.88 17.61
CA ALA A 148 -1.26 8.82 18.28
C ALA A 148 -0.08 8.36 17.41
N SER A 149 1.02 7.97 18.04
CA SER A 149 2.10 7.26 17.36
C SER A 149 2.48 6.00 18.10
N MET A 150 2.89 4.98 17.38
CA MET A 150 3.36 3.72 17.93
C MET A 150 4.65 3.32 17.22
N THR A 151 5.69 3.03 17.97
CA THR A 151 6.94 2.46 17.45
C THR A 151 7.03 1.01 17.89
N LEU A 152 7.31 0.11 16.95
CA LEU A 152 7.48 -1.32 17.18
C LEU A 152 8.92 -1.74 16.87
N ASP A 153 9.53 -2.50 17.77
CA ASP A 153 10.73 -3.32 17.53
C ASP A 153 10.29 -4.78 17.55
N MET A 154 10.37 -5.46 16.41
CA MET A 154 9.85 -6.81 16.22
C MET A 154 10.96 -7.77 15.87
N LYS A 155 10.97 -8.94 16.50
CA LYS A 155 11.94 -10.01 16.28
C LYS A 155 11.22 -11.34 16.21
N PHE A 156 11.51 -12.11 15.17
CA PHE A 156 10.92 -13.40 14.88
C PHE A 156 12.03 -14.41 14.63
N LYS A 157 11.83 -15.63 15.11
CA LYS A 157 12.68 -16.78 14.79
C LYS A 157 11.84 -18.05 14.70
N ASP A 158 12.45 -19.06 14.09
CA ASP A 158 11.80 -20.33 13.83
C ASP A 158 10.49 -20.15 13.03
N LEU A 159 10.48 -19.15 12.13
CA LEU A 159 9.39 -18.94 11.17
C LEU A 159 9.26 -20.16 10.27
N ASN A 160 8.01 -20.48 9.88
CA ASN A 160 7.66 -21.68 9.11
C ASN A 160 8.04 -23.01 9.79
N GLN A 161 8.29 -22.97 11.09
CA GLN A 161 8.49 -24.13 11.94
C GLN A 161 7.40 -24.07 13.00
N GLY A 162 6.82 -25.21 13.39
CA GLY A 162 5.78 -25.28 14.43
C GLY A 162 6.24 -24.84 15.83
N SER A 163 7.43 -24.25 15.94
CA SER A 163 8.06 -23.71 17.15
C SER A 163 8.34 -22.21 17.04
N MET A 164 7.60 -21.48 16.18
CA MET A 164 7.76 -20.05 15.97
C MET A 164 7.78 -19.29 17.30
N LYS A 165 8.68 -18.31 17.40
CA LYS A 165 8.73 -17.36 18.50
C LYS A 165 8.78 -15.95 17.95
N TYR A 166 8.08 -15.03 18.60
CA TYR A 166 8.26 -13.60 18.37
C TYR A 166 8.39 -12.82 19.67
N LEU A 167 9.06 -11.66 19.58
CA LEU A 167 9.13 -10.64 20.61
C LEU A 167 8.89 -9.29 19.94
N VAL A 168 7.95 -8.53 20.47
CA VAL A 168 7.60 -7.18 20.04
C VAL A 168 7.68 -6.25 21.24
N ASN A 169 8.48 -5.20 21.13
CA ASN A 169 8.45 -4.08 22.06
C ASN A 169 7.74 -2.93 21.38
N ALA A 170 6.68 -2.44 21.99
CA ALA A 170 5.91 -1.32 21.48
C ALA A 170 6.04 -0.11 22.41
N ARG A 171 6.19 1.07 21.83
CA ARG A 171 6.04 2.34 22.52
C ARG A 171 4.95 3.13 21.85
N THR A 172 3.89 3.41 22.58
CA THR A 172 2.77 4.21 22.11
C THR A 172 2.80 5.58 22.77
N ILE A 173 2.68 6.64 21.98
CA ILE A 173 2.53 8.01 22.44
C ILE A 173 1.14 8.48 22.03
N MET A 174 0.32 8.88 23.00
CA MET A 174 -1.01 9.41 22.77
C MET A 174 -1.25 10.53 23.78
N THR A 175 -1.76 11.67 23.34
CA THR A 175 -2.02 12.86 24.20
C THR A 175 -0.84 13.30 25.08
N GLY A 176 0.40 13.04 24.62
CA GLY A 176 1.64 13.33 25.35
C GLY A 176 2.02 12.28 26.42
N LEU A 177 1.20 11.26 26.64
CA LEU A 177 1.50 10.13 27.50
C LEU A 177 2.22 9.04 26.71
N SER A 178 3.32 8.52 27.25
CA SER A 178 4.07 7.39 26.69
C SER A 178 3.70 6.11 27.44
N MET A 179 3.32 5.08 26.70
CA MET A 179 2.99 3.74 27.20
C MET A 179 3.91 2.73 26.51
N ASP A 180 4.71 2.03 27.29
CA ASP A 180 5.54 0.93 26.80
C ASP A 180 4.80 -0.40 27.04
N SER A 181 4.80 -1.28 26.05
CA SER A 181 4.29 -2.64 26.16
C SER A 181 5.24 -3.66 25.54
N THR A 182 5.17 -4.89 26.01
CA THR A 182 5.94 -6.01 25.49
C THR A 182 4.99 -7.15 25.16
N MET A 183 5.10 -7.68 23.95
CA MET A 183 4.32 -8.81 23.47
C MET A 183 5.27 -9.91 23.02
N PHE A 184 4.99 -11.16 23.37
CA PHE A 184 5.77 -12.28 22.85
C PHE A 184 4.94 -13.54 22.72
N TYR A 185 5.36 -14.44 21.84
CA TYR A 185 4.68 -15.71 21.60
C TYR A 185 5.60 -16.90 21.79
N THR A 186 5.08 -17.90 22.50
CA THR A 186 5.68 -19.22 22.66
C THR A 186 4.60 -20.19 23.10
N ASP A 187 4.74 -21.46 22.73
CA ASP A 187 3.93 -22.57 23.24
C ASP A 187 2.41 -22.38 23.10
N GLY A 188 1.97 -21.76 21.99
CA GLY A 188 0.55 -21.56 21.67
C GLY A 188 -0.10 -20.33 22.33
N TYR A 189 0.66 -19.53 23.08
CA TYR A 189 0.14 -18.35 23.77
C TYR A 189 0.85 -17.07 23.33
N CYS A 190 0.05 -16.02 23.11
CA CYS A 190 0.53 -14.65 23.08
C CYS A 190 0.51 -14.09 24.51
N TYR A 191 1.64 -13.58 24.97
CA TYR A 191 1.84 -12.94 26.26
C TYR A 191 1.96 -11.43 26.05
N ILE A 192 1.17 -10.66 26.79
CA ILE A 192 1.06 -9.20 26.68
C ILE A 192 1.33 -8.59 28.06
N ASP A 193 2.39 -7.81 28.18
CA ASP A 193 2.66 -6.94 29.33
C ASP A 193 2.39 -5.50 28.92
N MET A 194 1.32 -4.94 29.46
CA MET A 194 0.95 -3.55 29.26
C MET A 194 1.02 -2.83 30.59
N MET A 195 2.03 -1.96 30.75
CA MET A 195 2.24 -1.19 32.00
C MET A 195 2.27 -2.07 33.27
N GLY A 196 2.82 -3.29 33.17
CA GLY A 196 2.90 -4.25 34.27
C GLY A 196 1.66 -5.15 34.42
N GLN A 197 0.59 -4.90 33.67
CA GLN A 197 -0.54 -5.81 33.58
C GLN A 197 -0.21 -6.94 32.61
N LYS A 198 -0.02 -8.14 33.16
CA LYS A 198 0.43 -9.32 32.43
C LYS A 198 -0.73 -10.24 32.11
N GLN A 199 -1.05 -10.36 30.83
CA GLN A 199 -2.13 -11.20 30.32
C GLN A 199 -1.65 -12.14 29.22
N LYS A 200 -2.19 -13.34 29.16
CA LYS A 200 -1.93 -14.29 28.06
C LYS A 200 -3.23 -14.64 27.34
N VAL A 201 -3.12 -14.86 26.04
CA VAL A 201 -4.24 -15.25 25.17
C VAL A 201 -3.79 -16.46 24.37
N ALA A 202 -4.60 -17.52 24.35
CA ALA A 202 -4.37 -18.66 23.48
C ALA A 202 -4.52 -18.21 22.02
N MET A 203 -3.55 -18.52 21.17
CA MET A 203 -3.54 -18.08 19.78
C MET A 203 -3.13 -19.23 18.86
N ASP A 204 -4.10 -19.64 18.04
CA ASP A 204 -3.91 -20.63 16.98
C ASP A 204 -3.41 -19.93 15.71
N LEU A 205 -2.09 -19.78 15.62
CA LEU A 205 -1.43 -19.12 14.48
C LEU A 205 -1.64 -19.88 13.17
N ASP A 206 -1.78 -21.21 13.21
CA ASP A 206 -2.01 -22.01 12.01
C ASP A 206 -3.40 -21.71 11.42
N SER A 207 -4.43 -21.68 12.27
CA SER A 207 -5.79 -21.30 11.88
C SER A 207 -5.88 -19.86 11.38
N MET A 208 -5.20 -18.92 12.05
CA MET A 208 -5.13 -17.53 11.60
C MET A 208 -4.44 -17.40 10.24
N THR A 209 -3.30 -18.07 10.05
CA THR A 209 -2.56 -18.06 8.78
C THR A 209 -3.41 -18.65 7.66
N GLN A 210 -4.09 -19.77 7.90
CA GLN A 210 -4.96 -20.38 6.90
C GLN A 210 -6.17 -19.49 6.56
N THR A 211 -6.71 -18.76 7.53
CA THR A 211 -7.78 -17.77 7.28
C THR A 211 -7.29 -16.64 6.38
N ILE A 212 -6.08 -16.12 6.62
CA ILE A 212 -5.43 -15.10 5.77
C ILE A 212 -5.21 -15.64 4.36
N GLU A 213 -4.65 -16.84 4.23
CA GLU A 213 -4.37 -17.46 2.93
C GLU A 213 -5.65 -17.67 2.11
N ASN A 214 -6.71 -18.20 2.74
CA ASN A 214 -7.99 -18.42 2.07
C ASN A 214 -8.63 -17.10 1.61
N ALA A 215 -8.53 -16.03 2.41
CA ALA A 215 -9.01 -14.70 2.01
C ALA A 215 -8.26 -14.20 0.76
N LEU A 216 -6.94 -14.37 0.72
CA LEU A 216 -6.09 -13.98 -0.41
C LEU A 216 -6.32 -14.85 -1.66
N GLU A 217 -6.75 -16.11 -1.50
CA GLU A 217 -7.06 -17.00 -2.63
C GLU A 217 -8.43 -16.71 -3.25
N THR A 218 -9.42 -16.30 -2.44
CA THR A 218 -10.79 -16.03 -2.92
C THR A 218 -10.86 -14.78 -3.80
N GLY A 219 -10.00 -13.78 -3.55
CA GLY A 219 -9.83 -12.59 -4.40
C GLY A 219 -8.83 -12.78 -5.55
N GLY A 220 -8.15 -13.92 -5.63
CA GLY A 220 -6.94 -14.10 -6.43
C GLY A 220 -5.75 -13.37 -5.81
N LYS A 221 -4.55 -13.99 -5.79
CA LYS A 221 -3.39 -13.47 -5.04
C LYS A 221 -2.98 -12.03 -5.39
N ALA A 222 -3.34 -11.54 -6.57
CA ALA A 222 -3.15 -10.14 -7.01
C ALA A 222 -4.45 -9.32 -7.10
N GLY A 223 -5.63 -9.93 -6.94
CA GLY A 223 -6.90 -9.29 -7.27
C GLY A 223 -7.32 -8.20 -6.28
N PHE A 224 -6.66 -8.13 -5.12
CA PHE A 224 -6.80 -6.98 -4.23
C PHE A 224 -5.93 -5.79 -4.66
N MET A 225 -4.91 -5.95 -5.50
CA MET A 225 -4.06 -4.84 -5.93
C MET A 225 -4.65 -4.14 -7.15
N GLN A 226 -4.81 -2.83 -7.06
CA GLN A 226 -5.28 -1.95 -8.13
C GLN A 226 -4.25 -0.85 -8.40
N ASN A 227 -4.27 -0.28 -9.61
CA ASN A 227 -3.43 0.85 -10.01
C ASN A 227 -1.94 0.65 -9.72
N VAL A 228 -1.43 -0.57 -9.97
CA VAL A 228 -0.05 -0.94 -9.65
C VAL A 228 0.93 -0.18 -10.56
N SER A 229 1.91 0.47 -9.96
CA SER A 229 3.04 1.13 -10.63
C SER A 229 4.36 0.58 -10.10
N VAL A 230 5.40 0.64 -10.94
CA VAL A 230 6.78 0.27 -10.58
C VAL A 230 7.70 1.41 -10.95
N SER A 231 8.52 1.86 -10.00
CA SER A 231 9.60 2.82 -10.23
C SER A 231 10.93 2.32 -9.67
N ASP A 232 12.00 3.05 -9.95
CA ASP A 232 13.34 2.82 -9.40
C ASP A 232 13.66 3.92 -8.39
N ASP A 233 14.25 3.57 -7.24
CA ASP A 233 14.61 4.56 -6.21
C ASP A 233 15.95 5.27 -6.46
N GLY A 234 16.64 4.93 -7.56
CA GLY A 234 17.96 5.44 -7.89
C GLY A 234 19.12 4.72 -7.21
N ASN A 235 18.84 3.78 -6.30
CA ASN A 235 19.82 2.93 -5.62
C ASN A 235 19.77 1.48 -6.13
N GLY A 236 19.01 1.22 -7.19
CA GLY A 236 18.81 -0.11 -7.76
C GLY A 236 17.67 -0.90 -7.10
N ASN A 237 16.92 -0.30 -6.16
CA ASN A 237 15.72 -0.92 -5.64
C ASN A 237 14.54 -0.63 -6.56
N LYS A 238 13.60 -1.58 -6.61
CA LYS A 238 12.29 -1.38 -7.24
C LYS A 238 11.28 -0.93 -6.20
N VAL A 239 10.47 0.05 -6.55
CA VAL A 239 9.40 0.58 -5.71
C VAL A 239 8.08 0.23 -6.37
N VAL A 240 7.33 -0.68 -5.74
CA VAL A 240 6.00 -1.08 -6.20
C VAL A 240 4.97 -0.28 -5.40
N SER A 241 4.18 0.57 -6.06
CA SER A 241 3.06 1.28 -5.43
C SER A 241 1.74 0.75 -5.96
N TYR A 242 0.73 0.65 -5.10
CA TYR A 242 -0.60 0.17 -5.48
C TYR A 242 -1.68 0.72 -4.54
N THR A 243 -2.89 0.81 -5.06
CA THR A 243 -4.12 0.98 -4.26
C THR A 243 -4.74 -0.40 -4.06
N SER A 244 -5.65 -0.57 -3.09
CA SER A 244 -6.29 -1.86 -2.87
C SER A 244 -7.79 -1.87 -3.21
N ASP A 245 -8.28 -2.98 -3.77
CA ASP A 245 -9.70 -3.32 -3.69
C ASP A 245 -10.02 -3.66 -2.23
N ILE A 246 -10.79 -2.79 -1.60
CA ILE A 246 -11.16 -2.92 -0.19
C ILE A 246 -12.50 -3.64 -0.01
N SER A 247 -13.13 -4.08 -1.10
CA SER A 247 -14.39 -4.81 -1.08
C SER A 247 -14.26 -6.09 -0.26
N GLY A 248 -15.08 -6.24 0.78
CA GLY A 248 -15.05 -7.42 1.66
C GLY A 248 -13.97 -7.40 2.75
N MET A 249 -13.05 -6.43 2.76
CA MET A 249 -12.02 -6.32 3.80
C MET A 249 -12.63 -5.92 5.16
N GLY A 250 -13.75 -5.18 5.16
CA GLY A 250 -14.50 -4.86 6.38
C GLY A 250 -15.00 -6.09 7.12
N ASP A 251 -15.58 -7.07 6.41
CA ASP A 251 -16.06 -8.32 7.00
C ASP A 251 -14.91 -9.18 7.56
N TYR A 252 -13.79 -9.21 6.84
CA TYR A 252 -12.58 -9.88 7.31
C TYR A 252 -12.06 -9.26 8.61
N LEU A 253 -11.94 -7.93 8.66
CA LEU A 253 -11.51 -7.22 9.86
C LEU A 253 -12.48 -7.44 11.00
N GLN A 254 -13.80 -7.41 10.76
CA GLN A 254 -14.80 -7.67 11.80
C GLN A 254 -14.59 -9.06 12.43
N ASN A 255 -14.45 -10.10 11.61
CA ASN A 255 -14.20 -11.46 12.09
C ASN A 255 -12.91 -11.56 12.92
N MET A 256 -11.85 -10.85 12.51
CA MET A 256 -10.59 -10.80 13.27
C MET A 256 -10.77 -10.14 14.64
N TYR A 257 -11.49 -9.02 14.71
CA TYR A 257 -11.75 -8.33 15.97
C TYR A 257 -12.63 -9.17 16.92
N ASP A 258 -13.64 -9.85 16.38
CA ASP A 258 -14.50 -10.77 17.13
C ASP A 258 -13.68 -11.92 17.74
N GLN A 259 -12.75 -12.50 16.97
CA GLN A 259 -11.83 -13.54 17.47
C GLN A 259 -10.89 -13.03 18.56
N MET A 260 -10.50 -11.76 18.51
CA MET A 260 -9.70 -11.11 19.54
C MET A 260 -10.53 -10.71 20.78
N GLY A 261 -11.85 -10.93 20.76
CA GLY A 261 -12.75 -10.56 21.86
C GLY A 261 -12.93 -9.04 22.02
N MET A 262 -12.69 -8.27 20.96
CA MET A 262 -12.90 -6.82 20.96
C MET A 262 -14.30 -6.48 20.45
N GLU A 263 -15.10 -5.81 21.27
CA GLU A 263 -16.44 -5.35 20.86
C GLU A 263 -16.34 -4.11 19.94
N VAL A 264 -16.57 -4.32 18.64
CA VAL A 264 -16.72 -3.27 17.63
C VAL A 264 -18.03 -3.49 16.87
N ASN A 265 -18.85 -2.44 16.78
CA ASN A 265 -20.19 -2.50 16.17
C ASN A 265 -20.13 -2.55 14.64
N SER A 266 -19.10 -1.93 14.06
CA SER A 266 -18.84 -1.94 12.63
C SER A 266 -17.39 -1.56 12.32
N ILE A 267 -16.86 -2.10 11.23
CA ILE A 267 -15.59 -1.69 10.64
C ILE A 267 -15.82 -1.38 9.17
N SER A 268 -15.34 -0.22 8.73
CA SER A 268 -15.35 0.17 7.32
C SER A 268 -13.98 0.69 6.91
N LEU A 269 -13.40 0.10 5.89
CA LEU A 269 -12.20 0.61 5.24
C LEU A 269 -12.63 1.64 4.18
N LYS A 270 -12.01 2.82 4.15
CA LYS A 270 -12.32 3.87 3.17
C LYS A 270 -11.34 3.89 2.01
N ASN A 271 -10.06 3.73 2.31
CA ASN A 271 -9.00 3.63 1.32
C ASN A 271 -7.82 2.86 1.91
N MET A 272 -6.99 2.33 1.02
CA MET A 272 -5.69 1.78 1.36
C MET A 272 -4.75 1.93 0.17
N ASN A 273 -3.61 2.56 0.42
CA ASN A 273 -2.54 2.77 -0.53
C ASN A 273 -1.25 2.23 0.07
N ALA A 274 -0.49 1.47 -0.69
CA ALA A 274 0.73 0.86 -0.21
C ALA A 274 1.87 1.03 -1.19
N THR A 275 3.08 1.13 -0.65
CA THR A 275 4.33 1.12 -1.39
C THR A 275 5.25 0.10 -0.76
N ALA A 276 5.85 -0.78 -1.57
CA ALA A 276 6.85 -1.75 -1.15
C ALA A 276 8.16 -1.48 -1.88
N VAL A 277 9.27 -1.49 -1.16
CA VAL A 277 10.62 -1.37 -1.73
C VAL A 277 11.24 -2.76 -1.79
N ILE A 278 11.68 -3.16 -2.97
CA ILE A 278 12.25 -4.47 -3.28
C ILE A 278 13.70 -4.28 -3.69
N ASN A 279 14.62 -4.92 -2.96
CA ASN A 279 16.04 -4.83 -3.26
C ASN A 279 16.45 -5.68 -4.48
N PRO A 280 17.68 -5.53 -5.02
CA PRO A 280 18.16 -6.34 -6.15
C PRO A 280 18.15 -7.84 -5.88
N GLU A 281 18.23 -8.25 -4.62
CA GLU A 281 18.11 -9.64 -4.22
C GLU A 281 16.66 -10.14 -4.26
N GLY A 282 15.67 -9.30 -4.50
CA GLY A 282 14.25 -9.65 -4.61
C GLY A 282 13.52 -9.80 -3.28
N TYR A 283 14.04 -9.22 -2.19
CA TYR A 283 13.36 -9.15 -0.91
C TYR A 283 12.64 -7.80 -0.75
N ILE A 284 11.48 -7.82 -0.11
CA ILE A 284 10.85 -6.60 0.38
C ILE A 284 11.67 -6.11 1.59
N VAL A 285 12.23 -4.90 1.49
CA VAL A 285 13.09 -4.30 2.54
C VAL A 285 12.39 -3.23 3.36
N SER A 286 11.35 -2.60 2.79
CA SER A 286 10.48 -1.69 3.52
C SER A 286 9.11 -1.61 2.86
N GLU A 287 8.11 -1.27 3.65
CA GLU A 287 6.74 -1.03 3.19
C GLU A 287 6.19 0.22 3.86
N ASN A 288 5.39 0.98 3.13
CA ASN A 288 4.63 2.08 3.67
C ASN A 288 3.17 1.91 3.28
N ILE A 289 2.28 1.85 4.27
CA ILE A 289 0.85 1.66 4.10
C ILE A 289 0.12 2.87 4.65
N ASN A 290 -0.64 3.55 3.80
CA ASN A 290 -1.60 4.57 4.18
C ASN A 290 -2.99 3.96 4.16
N MET A 291 -3.75 4.16 5.23
CA MET A 291 -5.07 3.56 5.41
C MET A 291 -5.99 4.55 6.10
N SER A 292 -7.20 4.73 5.57
CA SER A 292 -8.29 5.42 6.26
C SER A 292 -9.40 4.44 6.58
N MET A 293 -9.89 4.45 7.81
CA MET A 293 -10.98 3.56 8.24
C MET A 293 -11.93 4.23 9.23
N SER A 294 -13.12 3.66 9.40
CA SER A 294 -14.11 4.02 10.41
C SER A 294 -14.46 2.81 11.26
N PHE A 295 -14.64 3.06 12.56
CA PHE A 295 -15.10 2.08 13.53
C PHE A 295 -16.40 2.57 14.19
N GLY A 296 -17.36 1.67 14.37
CA GLY A 296 -18.47 1.87 15.28
C GLY A 296 -18.09 1.38 16.68
N VAL A 297 -18.00 2.27 17.66
CA VAL A 297 -17.70 1.93 19.06
C VAL A 297 -18.60 2.75 19.97
N LEU A 298 -19.30 2.10 20.92
CA LEU A 298 -20.19 2.77 21.90
C LEU A 298 -21.22 3.73 21.25
N ASP A 299 -21.87 3.28 20.18
CA ASP A 299 -22.83 4.07 19.37
C ASP A 299 -22.26 5.34 18.71
N LYS A 300 -20.93 5.48 18.69
CA LYS A 300 -20.22 6.56 18.00
C LYS A 300 -19.41 6.01 16.83
N VAL A 301 -19.15 6.89 15.87
CA VAL A 301 -18.22 6.62 14.77
C VAL A 301 -16.89 7.27 15.11
N MET A 302 -15.82 6.47 15.07
CA MET A 302 -14.45 6.93 15.15
C MET A 302 -13.79 6.74 13.79
N ASP A 303 -13.29 7.81 13.21
CA ASP A 303 -12.48 7.77 11.99
C ASP A 303 -11.00 7.69 12.36
N ALA A 304 -10.21 6.96 11.58
CA ALA A 304 -8.77 6.87 11.77
C ALA A 304 -8.05 6.95 10.42
N ASP A 305 -7.16 7.93 10.29
CA ASP A 305 -6.19 8.03 9.20
C ASP A 305 -4.84 7.57 9.71
N MET A 306 -4.32 6.49 9.13
CA MET A 306 -3.12 5.80 9.59
C MET A 306 -2.06 5.75 8.50
N ASN A 307 -0.81 6.01 8.90
CA ASN A 307 0.38 5.77 8.11
C ASN A 307 1.27 4.77 8.88
N MET A 308 1.52 3.61 8.30
CA MET A 308 2.41 2.58 8.82
C MET A 308 3.65 2.51 7.93
N GLN A 309 4.83 2.69 8.53
CA GLN A 309 6.13 2.52 7.89
C GLN A 309 6.83 1.31 8.51
N MET A 310 7.03 0.27 7.72
CA MET A 310 7.72 -0.95 8.08
C MET A 310 9.12 -0.97 7.46
N ASN A 311 10.13 -1.33 8.25
CA ASN A 311 11.50 -1.50 7.78
C ASN A 311 12.03 -2.85 8.24
N TYR A 312 12.37 -3.72 7.28
CA TYR A 312 12.91 -5.04 7.54
C TYR A 312 14.43 -4.95 7.68
N THR A 313 14.95 -5.58 8.74
CA THR A 313 16.37 -5.65 9.05
C THR A 313 16.80 -7.10 9.16
N ASN A 314 18.09 -7.37 8.97
CA ASN A 314 18.65 -8.72 9.05
C ASN A 314 17.99 -9.73 8.09
N ILE A 315 17.53 -9.29 6.92
CA ILE A 315 16.91 -10.16 5.92
C ILE A 315 17.88 -11.25 5.49
N GLY A 316 17.43 -12.50 5.53
CA GLY A 316 18.24 -13.68 5.21
C GLY A 316 19.32 -14.02 6.26
N GLN A 317 19.35 -13.30 7.39
CA GLN A 317 20.29 -13.54 8.50
C GLN A 317 19.55 -14.05 9.74
N PRO A 318 20.21 -14.87 10.59
CA PRO A 318 19.59 -15.33 11.82
C PRO A 318 19.34 -14.16 12.79
N VAL A 319 18.17 -14.20 13.45
CA VAL A 319 17.79 -13.22 14.48
C VAL A 319 17.81 -13.90 15.84
N TYR A 320 18.54 -13.33 16.78
CA TYR A 320 18.72 -13.89 18.11
C TYR A 320 18.03 -13.02 19.16
N PHE A 321 17.21 -13.66 19.99
CA PHE A 321 16.60 -13.05 21.16
C PHE A 321 16.16 -14.11 22.18
N THR A 322 16.04 -13.66 23.42
CA THR A 322 15.47 -14.40 24.55
C THR A 322 14.08 -13.87 24.86
N LEU A 323 13.16 -14.79 25.17
CA LEU A 323 11.83 -14.41 25.61
C LEU A 323 11.85 -13.98 27.08
N PRO A 324 10.99 -13.03 27.49
CA PRO A 324 10.70 -12.77 28.89
C PRO A 324 10.14 -14.01 29.60
N SER A 325 10.14 -13.98 30.94
CA SER A 325 9.49 -15.03 31.74
C SER A 325 7.97 -15.02 31.52
N THR A 326 7.36 -16.20 31.46
CA THR A 326 5.91 -16.41 31.42
C THR A 326 5.26 -16.34 32.81
N GLU A 327 6.04 -16.15 33.87
CA GLU A 327 5.56 -16.06 35.25
C GLU A 327 4.73 -14.79 35.48
N GLY A 328 3.60 -14.96 36.17
CA GLY A 328 2.69 -13.87 36.55
C GLY A 328 1.69 -13.46 35.49
N TYR A 329 1.64 -14.15 34.34
CA TYR A 329 0.64 -13.92 33.30
C TYR A 329 -0.67 -14.67 33.59
N VAL A 330 -1.78 -13.95 33.50
CA VAL A 330 -3.14 -14.49 33.72
C VAL A 330 -3.87 -14.59 32.39
N GLU A 331 -4.70 -15.62 32.23
CA GLU A 331 -5.46 -15.83 30.99
C GLU A 331 -6.56 -14.78 30.82
N ALA A 332 -6.57 -14.10 29.67
CA ALA A 332 -7.62 -13.13 29.36
C ALA A 332 -8.98 -13.84 29.24
N GLY A 333 -10.03 -13.26 29.82
CA GLY A 333 -11.38 -13.87 29.86
C GLY A 333 -11.62 -14.84 31.03
N ALA A 334 -10.63 -15.08 31.90
CA ALA A 334 -10.88 -15.69 33.20
C ALA A 334 -11.61 -14.68 34.11
N VAL A 335 -12.93 -14.76 34.12
CA VAL A 335 -13.80 -14.03 35.06
C VAL A 335 -13.30 -14.23 36.50
N GLN A 336 -13.07 -13.13 37.22
CA GLN A 336 -13.20 -13.14 38.69
C GLN A 336 -14.68 -13.07 39.06
#